data_AF-A0A953M8X4-F1
#
_entry.id   AF-A0A953M8X4-F1
#
_cell.length_a   1.000
_cell.length_b   1.000
_cell.length_c   1.000
_cell.angle_alpha   90.00
_cell.angle_beta   90.00
_cell.angle_gamma   90.00
#
_symmetry.space_group_name_H-M   'P 1'
#
loop_
_entity.id
_entity.type
_entity.pdbx_description
1 polymer ?
#
loop_
_entity_poly.entity_id
_entity_poly.type
_entity_poly.pdbx_seq_one_letter_code
_entity_poly.pdbx_strand_id
1 'polypeptide(L)'
;ASINVGAQGFGLAVVGGVEAIVSACNAADLAEPLGVLDLADVTMFASGFGSQAASSDLVEDTVFDLADINAFVSAFLSGCGGE
;
A
#
# COMPACT_ATOMS: atom_id res chain seq x y z
N ALA A 1 6.21 25.74 17.99
CA ALA A 1 7.33 24.82 17.73
C ALA A 1 8.51 25.65 17.20
N SER A 2 9.70 25.50 17.78
CA SER A 2 10.90 26.24 17.35
C SER A 2 11.76 25.34 16.47
N ILE A 3 12.10 25.81 15.27
CA ILE A 3 12.99 25.10 14.33
C ILE A 3 14.35 25.79 14.35
N ASN A 4 15.40 25.06 14.70
CA ASN A 4 16.79 25.50 14.52
C ASN A 4 17.23 25.10 13.10
N VAL A 5 17.38 26.08 12.22
CA VAL A 5 17.93 25.88 10.88
C VAL A 5 19.47 25.94 10.97
N GLY A 6 20.12 24.81 10.66
CA GLY A 6 21.56 24.76 10.41
C GLY A 6 21.91 25.48 9.09
N ALA A 7 23.10 26.06 9.03
CA ALA A 7 23.48 27.23 8.23
C ALA A 7 23.36 27.16 6.69
N GLN A 8 22.81 26.12 6.05
CA GLN A 8 22.74 26.05 4.58
C GLN A 8 21.33 25.63 4.13
N GLY A 9 20.31 26.44 4.39
CA GLY A 9 18.91 26.08 4.16
C GLY A 9 18.29 26.77 2.95
N PHE A 10 17.96 26.01 1.90
CA PHE A 10 16.86 26.38 1.02
C PHE A 10 15.56 26.15 1.81
N GLY A 11 14.94 27.23 2.26
CA GLY A 11 13.68 27.16 3.02
C GLY A 11 12.52 26.79 2.11
N LEU A 12 12.09 25.52 2.15
CA LEU A 12 10.81 25.12 1.59
C LEU A 12 9.69 25.60 2.52
N ALA A 13 9.00 26.67 2.13
CA ALA A 13 7.78 27.11 2.81
C ALA A 13 6.63 26.19 2.39
N VAL A 14 6.35 25.16 3.18
CA VAL A 14 5.12 24.35 2.99
C VAL A 14 3.95 25.15 3.55
N VAL A 15 3.21 25.83 2.65
CA VAL A 15 1.96 26.53 2.97
C VAL A 15 0.79 25.58 2.69
N GLY A 16 0.67 24.53 3.49
CA GLY A 16 -0.36 23.49 3.34
C GLY A 16 -0.26 22.47 4.47
N GLY A 17 -1.39 21.86 4.86
CA GLY A 17 -1.44 20.82 5.88
C GLY A 17 -0.51 19.66 5.52
N VAL A 18 0.18 19.11 6.52
CA VAL A 18 0.92 17.85 6.36
C VAL A 18 -0.12 16.74 6.33
N GLU A 19 -0.66 16.45 5.15
CA GLU A 19 -1.41 15.23 4.91
C GLU A 19 -0.41 14.08 5.14
N ALA A 20 -0.69 13.19 6.10
CA ALA A 20 0.14 12.02 6.29
C ALA A 20 0.09 11.19 5.00
N ILE A 21 1.24 10.98 4.36
CA ILE A 21 1.38 10.04 3.25
C ILE A 21 1.17 8.62 3.81
N VAL A 22 -0.09 8.18 3.85
CA VAL A 22 -0.43 6.78 4.13
C VAL A 22 -0.03 5.95 2.91
N SER A 23 0.95 5.08 3.11
CA SER A 23 1.38 4.10 2.10
C SER A 23 0.64 2.80 2.32
N ALA A 24 0.46 2.02 1.25
CA ALA A 24 0.06 0.64 1.35
C ALA A 24 0.95 -0.09 2.36
N CYS A 25 0.34 -0.87 3.26
CA CYS A 25 1.06 -1.50 4.36
C CYS A 25 1.78 -2.79 3.94
N ASN A 26 1.26 -3.49 2.93
CA ASN A 26 1.87 -4.66 2.30
C ASN A 26 1.21 -4.93 0.93
N ALA A 27 1.56 -6.04 0.29
CA ALA A 27 1.05 -6.41 -1.04
C ALA A 27 -0.46 -6.71 -1.11
N ALA A 28 -1.14 -6.91 0.03
CA ALA A 28 -2.58 -7.09 0.09
C ALA A 28 -3.35 -5.77 0.21
N ASP A 29 -2.68 -4.65 0.52
CA ASP A 29 -3.29 -3.32 0.67
C ASP A 29 -3.28 -2.63 -0.71
N LEU A 30 -4.37 -2.86 -1.44
CA LEU A 30 -4.53 -2.46 -2.84
C LEU A 30 -5.52 -1.30 -2.97
N ALA A 31 -6.46 -1.18 -2.03
CA ALA A 31 -7.54 -0.22 -2.08
C ALA A 31 -7.40 0.89 -1.03
N GLU A 32 -7.94 2.07 -1.32
CA GLU A 32 -8.10 3.07 -0.27
C GLU A 32 -9.16 2.61 0.76
N PRO A 33 -8.97 2.89 2.06
CA PRO A 33 -7.89 3.67 2.65
C PRO A 33 -6.59 2.86 2.86
N LEU A 34 -5.47 3.37 2.32
CA LEU A 34 -4.16 2.75 2.51
C LEU A 34 -3.76 2.72 4.00
N GLY A 35 -3.07 1.65 4.40
CA GLY A 35 -2.71 1.37 5.78
C GLY A 35 -3.76 0.55 6.54
N VAL A 36 -4.83 0.13 5.88
CA VAL A 36 -5.91 -0.67 6.45
C VAL A 36 -6.20 -1.82 5.49
N LEU A 37 -6.34 -3.05 6.02
CA LEU A 37 -6.78 -4.20 5.22
C LEU A 37 -8.25 -4.47 5.48
N ASP A 38 -9.07 -4.40 4.44
CA ASP A 38 -10.51 -4.66 4.52
C ASP A 38 -11.07 -5.39 3.28
N LEU A 39 -12.40 -5.39 3.13
CA LEU A 39 -13.04 -6.08 2.01
C LEU A 39 -12.78 -5.37 0.66
N ALA A 40 -12.50 -4.08 0.65
CA ALA A 40 -12.16 -3.33 -0.55
C ALA A 40 -10.89 -3.90 -1.19
N ASP A 41 -9.88 -4.24 -0.41
CA ASP A 41 -8.65 -4.90 -0.88
C ASP A 41 -8.93 -6.25 -1.52
N VAL A 42 -9.76 -7.07 -0.88
CA VAL A 42 -10.17 -8.38 -1.41
C VAL A 42 -10.90 -8.21 -2.74
N THR A 43 -11.79 -7.22 -2.85
CA THR A 43 -12.50 -6.96 -4.10
C THR A 43 -11.58 -6.41 -5.19
N MET A 44 -10.59 -5.58 -4.83
CA MET A 44 -9.62 -5.08 -5.78
C MET A 44 -8.70 -6.20 -6.28
N PHE A 45 -8.21 -7.06 -5.39
CA PHE A 45 -7.45 -8.25 -5.77
C PHE A 45 -8.28 -9.18 -6.66
N ALA A 46 -9.51 -9.53 -6.28
CA ALA A 46 -10.35 -10.46 -7.05
C ALA A 46 -10.69 -9.93 -8.45
N SER A 47 -10.97 -8.63 -8.57
CA SER A 47 -11.24 -8.00 -9.87
C SER A 47 -9.97 -7.88 -10.73
N GLY A 48 -8.83 -7.52 -10.13
CA GLY A 48 -7.53 -7.50 -10.79
C GLY A 48 -7.10 -8.88 -11.27
N PHE A 49 -7.21 -9.90 -10.41
CA PHE A 49 -6.90 -11.30 -10.73
C PHE A 49 -7.76 -11.81 -11.89
N GLY A 50 -9.08 -11.56 -11.85
CA GLY A 50 -10.00 -11.96 -12.92
C GLY A 50 -9.75 -11.24 -14.26
N SER A 51 -9.09 -10.09 -14.24
CA SER A 51 -8.72 -9.31 -15.43
C SER A 51 -7.23 -9.41 -15.80
N GLN A 52 -6.46 -10.25 -15.09
CA GLN A 52 -5.00 -10.41 -15.27
C GLN A 52 -4.25 -9.08 -15.16
N ALA A 53 -4.66 -8.23 -14.21
CA ALA A 53 -3.99 -6.98 -13.91
C ALA A 53 -2.68 -7.23 -13.16
N ALA A 54 -1.60 -6.50 -13.51
CA ALA A 54 -0.28 -6.67 -12.90
C ALA A 54 -0.27 -6.49 -11.36
N SER A 55 -1.23 -5.74 -10.80
CA SER A 55 -1.40 -5.58 -9.35
C SER A 55 -1.85 -6.86 -8.62
N SER A 56 -2.24 -7.91 -9.37
CA SER A 56 -2.70 -9.19 -8.85
C SER A 56 -1.77 -10.36 -9.19
N ASP A 57 -0.64 -10.09 -9.86
CA ASP A 57 0.49 -11.02 -10.05
C ASP A 57 1.51 -10.72 -8.94
N LEU A 58 1.26 -11.27 -7.75
CA LEU A 58 2.04 -10.99 -6.55
C LEU A 58 3.33 -11.79 -6.47
N VAL A 59 3.46 -12.87 -7.27
CA VAL A 59 4.70 -13.63 -7.39
C VAL A 59 5.57 -13.17 -8.57
N GLU A 60 5.07 -12.24 -9.39
CA GLU A 60 5.74 -11.57 -10.51
C GLU A 60 6.26 -12.53 -11.60
N ASP A 61 5.52 -13.61 -11.85
CA ASP A 61 5.90 -14.63 -12.84
C ASP A 61 5.03 -14.61 -14.11
N THR A 62 4.10 -13.66 -14.20
CA THR A 62 3.11 -13.48 -15.28
C THR A 62 2.04 -14.58 -15.37
N VAL A 63 1.97 -15.47 -14.39
CA VAL A 63 1.00 -16.56 -14.30
C VAL A 63 0.06 -16.30 -13.13
N PHE A 64 -1.19 -15.92 -13.45
CA PHE A 64 -2.23 -15.67 -12.46
C PHE A 64 -2.83 -16.97 -11.93
N ASP A 65 -2.31 -17.48 -10.82
CA ASP A 65 -2.72 -18.78 -10.28
C ASP A 65 -2.88 -18.81 -8.74
N LEU A 66 -2.86 -20.02 -8.17
CA LEU A 66 -3.04 -20.21 -6.73
C LEU A 66 -1.87 -19.64 -5.90
N ALA A 67 -0.70 -19.45 -6.50
CA ALA A 67 0.45 -18.84 -5.86
C ALA A 67 0.17 -17.37 -5.51
N ASP A 68 -0.45 -16.59 -6.41
CA ASP A 68 -0.87 -15.22 -6.14
C ASP A 68 -1.93 -15.14 -5.06
N ILE A 69 -2.93 -16.04 -5.13
CA ILE A 69 -3.99 -16.11 -4.13
C ILE A 69 -3.40 -16.41 -2.76
N ASN A 70 -2.44 -17.34 -2.68
CA ASN A 70 -1.79 -17.67 -1.43
C ASN A 70 -0.89 -16.54 -0.93
N ALA A 71 -0.20 -15.83 -1.82
CA ALA A 71 0.58 -14.64 -1.50
C ALA A 71 -0.32 -13.52 -0.93
N PHE A 72 -1.46 -13.26 -1.58
CA PHE A 72 -2.45 -12.29 -1.12
C PHE A 72 -3.00 -12.66 0.25
N VAL A 73 -3.49 -13.89 0.44
CA VAL A 73 -4.06 -14.35 1.72
C VAL A 73 -3.01 -14.30 2.83
N SER A 74 -1.76 -14.69 2.55
CA SER A 74 -0.68 -14.62 3.53
C SER A 74 -0.38 -13.17 3.95
N ALA A 75 -0.34 -12.23 2.99
CA ALA A 75 -0.15 -10.82 3.27
C ALA A 75 -1.35 -10.21 4.02
N PHE A 76 -2.58 -10.57 3.63
CA PHE A 76 -3.81 -10.10 4.27
C PHE A 76 -3.89 -10.56 5.73
N LEU A 77 -3.60 -11.84 6.01
CA LEU A 77 -3.60 -12.40 7.36
C LEU A 77 -2.44 -11.89 8.22
N SER A 78 -1.35 -11.41 7.61
CA SER A 78 -0.25 -10.78 8.32
C SER A 78 -0.64 -9.41 8.90
N GLY A 79 -1.73 -8.80 8.42
CA GLY A 79 -2.17 -7.48 8.84
C GLY A 79 -1.22 -6.35 8.39
N CYS A 80 -1.63 -5.12 8.67
CA CYS A 80 -0.75 -3.95 8.63
C CYS A 80 -0.07 -3.84 10.01
N GLY A 81 1.20 -4.22 10.12
CA GLY A 81 1.93 -4.41 11.39
C GLY A 81 2.04 -3.19 12.31
N GLY A 82 0.95 -2.79 12.97
CA GLY A 82 0.86 -1.61 13.81
C GLY A 82 -0.35 -1.57 14.75
N GLU A 83 -0.81 -2.73 15.25
CA GLU A 83 -1.63 -2.79 16.48
C GLU A 83 -0.76 -3.17 17.69
#